data_AF-A0A7X3Y271-F1
#
_entry.id   AF-A0A7X3Y271-F1
#
_cell.length_a   1.000
_cell.length_b   1.000
_cell.length_c   1.000
_cell.angle_alpha   90.00
_cell.angle_beta   90.00
_cell.angle_gamma   90.00
#
_symmetry.space_group_name_H-M   'P 1'
#
loop_
_entity.id
_entity.type
_entity.pdbx_description
1 polymer ?
#
loop_
_entity_poly.entity_id
_entity_poly.type
_entity_poly.pdbx_seq_one_letter_code
_entity_poly.pdbx_strand_id
1 'polypeptide(L)'
;MSERILLSVLGATLFALLLTGCSDEPSSTPAATPIPTVAPTVASTNTPTSISTSAPTPVPAAASTTAPTVASEPTPLPTVAAVDPAVDEYLTQLDCASSEESVDLDEEDVTYGDFSALIEEQIAQLEALVPPAELTAFHQSVLEPLQALKDVSDQQPQDAEVDFEVIFATVWEVLEEIEARRVDLFRGVSTPTIRRMVEAGCISASDVRGTDEHGDTVDDADAVTVGTPVEGVIDWEGDRDVFQFTAKEGQAYRVEATLVTLGAASLALSDANILSTRTRVSQDPQSPFIIWKARESGVYYIHVNSEGSETGIYELTISELAGDDHGDDTDSATAISVGESIEATMDYSEDIDYFRFTAKAGHLYRLDMTSGADFFQAEVYEQDPECWDGLCWVADFSSNEVATYQDGPESRNSWHAEKPSDYYIRVESSWSNPPASYTLTITDVTDDHANTPDGATVATVGVPIEGVMDWEDDLDYFRFTAEAGQTYHIEVILGTLPDWHVILMGSGGVEFEEHRDFSIWNKWEGGQFIEWDAPESGDYYIGVKGGYLGWDTGSYTLTITVQ
;
A
#
# COMPACT_ATOMS: atom_id res chain seq x y z
N MET A 1 29.92 -19.95 -4.58
CA MET A 1 29.21 -18.99 -3.68
C MET A 1 29.25 -19.40 -2.21
N SER A 2 29.85 -20.55 -1.83
CA SER A 2 29.89 -21.04 -0.44
C SER A 2 31.15 -20.64 0.35
N GLU A 3 32.12 -19.96 -0.27
CA GLU A 3 33.44 -19.66 0.34
C GLU A 3 33.50 -18.31 1.07
N ARG A 4 32.44 -17.50 1.04
CA ARG A 4 32.44 -16.16 1.68
C ARG A 4 31.73 -16.09 3.03
N ILE A 5 31.08 -17.17 3.46
CA ILE A 5 30.18 -17.17 4.62
C ILE A 5 30.91 -17.64 5.89
N LEU A 6 31.91 -18.52 5.77
CA LEU A 6 32.74 -18.94 6.91
C LEU A 6 33.71 -17.85 7.41
N LEU A 7 34.05 -16.88 6.54
CA LEU A 7 35.01 -15.83 6.86
C LEU A 7 34.48 -14.82 7.89
N SER A 8 33.16 -14.67 8.05
CA SER A 8 32.58 -13.71 9.01
C SER A 8 32.56 -14.26 10.43
N VAL A 9 32.20 -15.53 10.63
CA VAL A 9 32.16 -16.17 11.95
C VAL A 9 33.56 -16.43 12.52
N LEU A 10 34.56 -16.59 11.65
CA LEU A 10 35.99 -16.70 11.99
C LEU A 10 36.74 -15.38 11.81
N GLY A 11 35.98 -14.30 11.56
CA GLY A 11 36.45 -12.99 11.16
C GLY A 11 37.20 -12.32 12.30
N ALA A 12 38.44 -12.74 12.49
CA ALA A 12 39.52 -11.88 12.92
C ALA A 12 40.85 -12.64 12.99
N THR A 13 40.84 -13.69 13.81
CA THR A 13 42.05 -14.28 14.38
C THR A 13 42.61 -15.37 13.47
N LEU A 14 41.76 -16.12 12.77
CA LEU A 14 42.20 -17.17 11.85
C LEU A 14 42.67 -16.60 10.50
N PHE A 15 42.03 -15.51 10.05
CA PHE A 15 42.30 -14.88 8.75
C PHE A 15 43.60 -14.05 8.76
N ALA A 16 43.93 -13.45 9.92
CA ALA A 16 45.21 -12.78 10.15
C ALA A 16 46.41 -13.74 10.27
N LEU A 17 46.18 -15.03 10.60
CA LEU A 17 47.21 -16.07 10.75
C LEU A 17 47.45 -16.94 9.49
N LEU A 18 46.74 -16.72 8.38
CA LEU A 18 46.79 -17.62 7.20
C LEU A 18 47.11 -16.93 5.87
N LEU A 19 47.42 -15.63 5.85
CA LEU A 19 47.65 -14.89 4.60
C LEU A 19 48.97 -14.11 4.60
N THR A 20 50.07 -14.82 4.38
CA THR A 20 51.01 -14.50 3.29
C THR A 20 51.71 -15.79 2.82
N GLY A 21 51.64 -16.11 1.53
CA GLY A 21 52.30 -17.31 1.00
C GLY A 21 51.75 -17.89 -0.31
N CYS A 22 50.51 -17.59 -0.69
CA CYS A 22 49.96 -18.00 -1.98
C CYS A 22 49.97 -16.83 -2.99
N SER A 23 51.16 -16.50 -3.51
CA SER A 23 51.29 -15.78 -4.78
C SER A 23 52.10 -16.62 -5.75
N ASP A 24 51.41 -17.34 -6.65
CA ASP A 24 51.88 -17.54 -8.02
C ASP A 24 50.75 -18.16 -8.86
N GLU A 25 50.24 -17.39 -9.83
CA GLU A 25 49.55 -17.96 -10.98
C GLU A 25 50.51 -18.85 -11.78
N PRO A 26 49.98 -19.86 -12.48
CA PRO A 26 50.05 -19.71 -13.93
C PRO A 26 48.74 -20.02 -14.67
N SER A 27 48.46 -19.12 -15.61
CA SER A 27 47.55 -19.26 -16.73
C SER A 27 47.60 -20.64 -17.42
N SER A 28 46.43 -21.22 -17.71
CA SER A 28 45.92 -21.47 -19.07
C SER A 28 44.84 -22.56 -19.06
N THR A 29 43.61 -22.18 -19.37
CA THR A 29 42.48 -23.08 -19.59
C THR A 29 42.55 -23.69 -20.99
N PRO A 30 42.46 -25.02 -21.19
CA PRO A 30 42.00 -25.58 -22.45
C PRO A 30 40.47 -25.72 -22.42
N ALA A 31 39.85 -25.30 -23.52
CA ALA A 31 38.41 -25.28 -23.75
C ALA A 31 37.72 -26.65 -23.52
N ALA A 32 36.62 -26.64 -22.76
CA ALA A 32 35.70 -27.76 -22.70
C ALA A 32 34.81 -27.82 -23.95
N THR A 33 34.68 -29.01 -24.50
CA THR A 33 33.84 -29.36 -25.66
C THR A 33 32.39 -29.58 -25.21
N PRO A 34 31.36 -29.17 -25.97
CA PRO A 34 29.97 -29.23 -25.51
C PRO A 34 29.41 -30.66 -25.52
N ILE A 35 28.68 -31.03 -24.45
CA ILE A 35 27.88 -32.25 -24.35
C ILE A 35 26.40 -31.91 -24.62
N PRO A 36 25.65 -32.73 -25.37
CA PRO A 36 24.40 -32.33 -26.01
C PRO A 36 23.20 -32.29 -25.06
N THR A 37 22.34 -31.31 -25.33
CA THR A 37 21.00 -31.13 -24.79
C THR A 37 20.09 -32.30 -25.18
N VAL A 38 19.48 -32.97 -24.19
CA VAL A 38 18.34 -33.87 -24.42
C VAL A 38 17.16 -33.34 -23.62
N ALA A 39 16.16 -32.82 -24.35
CA ALA A 39 14.86 -32.43 -23.81
C ALA A 39 14.00 -33.66 -23.53
N PRO A 40 13.31 -33.75 -22.38
CA PRO A 40 12.18 -34.66 -22.25
C PRO A 40 10.91 -34.02 -22.80
N THR A 41 10.27 -34.80 -23.67
CA THR A 41 9.05 -34.49 -24.41
C THR A 41 7.83 -34.59 -23.49
N VAL A 42 6.93 -33.63 -23.61
CA VAL A 42 5.61 -33.60 -22.96
C VAL A 42 4.74 -34.75 -23.49
N ALA A 43 4.14 -35.52 -22.58
CA ALA A 43 3.03 -36.41 -22.89
C ALA A 43 1.83 -36.06 -22.00
N SER A 44 0.86 -35.38 -22.61
CA SER A 44 -0.44 -35.05 -22.04
C SER A 44 -1.31 -36.31 -21.98
N THR A 45 -1.87 -36.63 -20.81
CA THR A 45 -2.98 -37.59 -20.69
C THR A 45 -4.08 -36.99 -19.80
N ASN A 46 -5.03 -36.34 -20.47
CA ASN A 46 -6.31 -35.96 -19.88
C ASN A 46 -7.16 -37.22 -19.64
N THR A 47 -7.57 -37.46 -18.40
CA THR A 47 -8.72 -38.32 -18.09
C THR A 47 -9.62 -37.59 -17.08
N PRO A 48 -10.91 -37.35 -17.40
CA PRO A 48 -11.81 -36.62 -16.52
C PRO A 48 -12.40 -37.56 -15.46
N THR A 49 -12.28 -37.19 -14.19
CA THR A 49 -12.96 -37.91 -13.10
C THR A 49 -14.19 -37.12 -12.66
N SER A 50 -15.33 -37.79 -12.72
CA SER A 50 -16.68 -37.31 -12.44
C SER A 50 -16.90 -36.89 -10.99
N ILE A 51 -17.53 -35.74 -10.81
CA ILE A 51 -18.01 -35.18 -9.55
C ILE A 51 -19.22 -36.02 -9.07
N SER A 52 -19.15 -36.54 -7.84
CA SER A 52 -20.28 -37.17 -7.15
C SER A 52 -20.85 -36.20 -6.13
N THR A 53 -22.12 -35.82 -6.33
CA THR A 53 -22.91 -34.99 -5.43
C THR A 53 -23.49 -35.82 -4.28
N SER A 54 -23.25 -35.40 -3.04
CA SER A 54 -23.96 -35.92 -1.86
C SER A 54 -24.62 -34.77 -1.10
N ALA A 55 -25.94 -34.86 -0.96
CA ALA A 55 -26.84 -33.93 -0.29
C ALA A 55 -26.65 -33.90 1.24
N PRO A 56 -27.07 -32.82 1.93
CA PRO A 56 -26.77 -32.59 3.35
C PRO A 56 -27.67 -33.43 4.28
N THR A 57 -27.09 -33.87 5.40
CA THR A 57 -27.78 -34.59 6.48
C THR A 57 -28.12 -33.61 7.62
N PRO A 58 -29.29 -33.70 8.27
CA PRO A 58 -29.79 -32.63 9.15
C PRO A 58 -29.15 -32.57 10.54
N VAL A 59 -29.09 -31.34 11.04
CA VAL A 59 -28.67 -30.90 12.39
C VAL A 59 -29.53 -31.53 13.50
N PRO A 60 -28.95 -32.10 14.56
CA PRO A 60 -29.67 -32.33 15.81
C PRO A 60 -29.48 -31.16 16.80
N ALA A 61 -30.55 -30.89 17.52
CA ALA A 61 -30.78 -29.76 18.42
C ALA A 61 -29.88 -29.71 19.67
N ALA A 62 -29.79 -28.48 20.19
CA ALA A 62 -29.03 -28.01 21.35
C ALA A 62 -29.12 -28.92 22.60
N ALA A 63 -27.94 -29.20 23.16
CA ALA A 63 -27.77 -29.64 24.54
C ALA A 63 -27.11 -28.51 25.34
N SER A 64 -27.79 -28.10 26.41
CA SER A 64 -27.30 -27.15 27.41
C SER A 64 -26.11 -27.76 28.17
N THR A 65 -24.97 -27.07 28.18
CA THR A 65 -23.84 -27.40 29.06
C THR A 65 -23.35 -26.17 29.81
N THR A 66 -23.18 -26.40 31.09
CA THR A 66 -22.73 -25.57 32.21
C THR A 66 -21.54 -24.66 31.94
N ALA A 67 -21.57 -23.48 32.56
CA ALA A 67 -20.51 -22.48 32.60
C ALA A 67 -19.15 -23.06 33.04
N PRO A 68 -18.05 -22.71 32.37
CA PRO A 68 -16.71 -23.08 32.83
C PRO A 68 -16.26 -22.16 33.96
N THR A 69 -15.59 -22.79 34.92
CA THR A 69 -14.94 -22.23 36.10
C THR A 69 -13.94 -21.13 35.74
N VAL A 70 -13.93 -20.07 36.54
CA VAL A 70 -12.97 -18.95 36.51
C VAL A 70 -11.53 -19.48 36.40
N ALA A 71 -10.88 -19.21 35.26
CA ALA A 71 -9.45 -19.36 35.11
C ALA A 71 -8.74 -18.27 35.93
N SER A 72 -7.70 -18.66 36.65
CA SER A 72 -6.79 -17.80 37.40
C SER A 72 -6.22 -16.67 36.53
N GLU A 73 -5.99 -15.50 37.14
CA GLU A 73 -5.33 -14.33 36.54
C GLU A 73 -4.12 -14.74 35.68
N PRO A 74 -3.94 -14.13 34.49
CA PRO A 74 -2.75 -14.37 33.69
C PRO A 74 -1.54 -13.85 34.45
N THR A 75 -0.51 -14.70 34.54
CA THR A 75 0.84 -14.30 34.93
C THR A 75 1.25 -13.08 34.11
N PRO A 76 1.82 -12.01 34.70
CA PRO A 76 2.26 -10.86 33.93
C PRO A 76 3.28 -11.30 32.88
N LEU A 77 3.00 -10.97 31.61
CA LEU A 77 3.90 -11.19 30.47
C LEU A 77 5.20 -10.40 30.66
N PRO A 78 6.33 -10.88 30.12
CA PRO A 78 7.61 -10.22 30.30
C PRO A 78 7.56 -8.84 29.62
N THR A 79 7.87 -7.80 30.41
CA THR A 79 8.40 -6.53 29.92
C THR A 79 9.49 -6.81 28.90
N VAL A 80 9.54 -6.05 27.78
CA VAL A 80 10.63 -6.02 26.78
C VAL A 80 11.91 -6.50 27.45
N ALA A 81 12.43 -7.67 27.03
CA ALA A 81 13.61 -8.24 27.66
C ALA A 81 14.73 -7.21 27.52
N ALA A 82 15.03 -6.51 28.61
CA ALA A 82 16.18 -5.63 28.65
C ALA A 82 17.40 -6.49 28.32
N VAL A 83 18.16 -6.08 27.31
CA VAL A 83 19.41 -6.74 26.93
C VAL A 83 20.24 -6.97 28.19
N ASP A 84 20.68 -8.22 28.39
CA ASP A 84 21.56 -8.53 29.50
C ASP A 84 22.83 -7.69 29.31
N PRO A 85 23.17 -6.77 30.23
CA PRO A 85 24.38 -5.93 30.10
C PRO A 85 25.66 -6.77 30.00
N ALA A 86 25.62 -8.05 30.39
CA ALA A 86 26.71 -8.99 30.18
C ALA A 86 26.97 -9.30 28.70
N VAL A 87 25.98 -9.17 27.81
CA VAL A 87 26.15 -9.35 26.35
C VAL A 87 27.02 -8.24 25.78
N ASP A 88 26.70 -6.97 26.06
CA ASP A 88 27.49 -5.84 25.57
C ASP A 88 28.93 -5.87 26.12
N GLU A 89 29.09 -6.22 27.40
CA GLU A 89 30.41 -6.39 28.02
C GLU A 89 31.20 -7.52 27.36
N TYR A 90 30.57 -8.68 27.13
CA TYR A 90 31.19 -9.82 26.46
C TYR A 90 31.61 -9.49 25.02
N LEU A 91 30.72 -8.91 24.20
CA LEU A 91 31.02 -8.58 22.80
C LEU A 91 32.11 -7.52 22.67
N THR A 92 32.17 -6.57 23.61
CA THR A 92 33.25 -5.58 23.69
C THR A 92 34.59 -6.24 24.01
N GLN A 93 34.60 -7.24 24.90
CA GLN A 93 35.83 -7.99 25.24
C GLN A 93 36.26 -8.96 24.14
N LEU A 94 35.29 -9.51 23.39
CA LEU A 94 35.54 -10.39 22.26
C LEU A 94 36.11 -9.64 21.05
N ASP A 95 35.74 -8.37 20.90
CA ASP A 95 36.33 -7.41 19.94
C ASP A 95 36.38 -7.92 18.49
N CYS A 96 35.25 -8.45 18.01
CA CYS A 96 35.14 -9.07 16.68
C CYS A 96 35.48 -8.12 15.50
N ALA A 97 35.49 -6.80 15.73
CA ALA A 97 35.73 -5.81 14.69
C ALA A 97 37.21 -5.37 14.55
N SER A 98 38.11 -5.72 15.48
CA SER A 98 39.47 -5.15 15.54
C SER A 98 40.54 -5.89 14.74
N SER A 99 40.16 -6.79 13.84
CA SER A 99 41.06 -7.76 13.22
C SER A 99 41.96 -7.28 12.10
N GLU A 100 42.25 -5.99 12.01
CA GLU A 100 43.18 -5.46 11.01
C GLU A 100 44.66 -5.63 11.41
N GLU A 101 44.96 -6.17 12.59
CA GLU A 101 46.33 -6.54 12.94
C GLU A 101 46.67 -7.90 12.30
N SER A 102 46.94 -7.87 10.99
CA SER A 102 47.52 -8.99 10.26
C SER A 102 48.80 -9.43 10.96
N VAL A 103 48.91 -10.70 11.34
CA VAL A 103 50.20 -11.27 11.69
C VAL A 103 50.98 -11.34 10.39
N ASP A 104 52.00 -10.50 10.27
CA ASP A 104 52.85 -10.43 9.08
C ASP A 104 53.71 -11.70 9.04
N LEU A 105 53.20 -12.75 8.38
CA LEU A 105 53.90 -14.03 8.21
C LEU A 105 54.94 -13.96 7.07
N ASP A 106 55.17 -12.79 6.49
CA ASP A 106 56.24 -12.53 5.49
C ASP A 106 57.65 -12.56 6.09
N GLU A 107 57.80 -12.69 7.41
CA GLU A 107 59.09 -13.02 8.02
C GLU A 107 59.37 -14.53 7.82
N GLU A 108 60.01 -14.86 6.69
CA GLU A 108 60.60 -16.19 6.41
C GLU A 108 61.24 -16.78 7.69
N ASP A 109 60.76 -17.95 8.13
CA ASP A 109 61.15 -18.74 9.33
C ASP A 109 60.13 -18.82 10.51
N VAL A 110 58.81 -18.69 10.29
CA VAL A 110 57.83 -19.05 11.35
C VAL A 110 57.81 -20.57 11.57
N THR A 111 58.22 -21.01 12.76
CA THR A 111 58.20 -22.43 13.11
C THR A 111 56.87 -22.86 13.72
N TYR A 112 56.56 -24.16 13.71
CA TYR A 112 55.41 -24.70 14.44
C TYR A 112 55.44 -24.40 15.95
N GLY A 113 56.62 -24.19 16.54
CA GLY A 113 56.74 -23.74 17.93
C GLY A 113 56.28 -22.29 18.13
N ASP A 114 56.66 -21.39 17.23
CA ASP A 114 56.23 -19.98 17.27
C ASP A 114 54.73 -19.85 17.00
N PHE A 115 54.23 -20.60 16.01
CA PHE A 115 52.81 -20.65 15.65
C PHE A 115 51.96 -21.23 16.79
N SER A 116 52.40 -22.32 17.44
CA SER A 116 51.68 -22.87 18.60
C SER A 116 51.64 -21.90 19.78
N ALA A 117 52.74 -21.18 20.05
CA ALA A 117 52.79 -20.24 21.17
C ALA A 117 51.85 -19.05 20.96
N LEU A 118 51.76 -18.57 19.71
CA LEU A 118 50.83 -17.51 19.31
C LEU A 118 49.37 -17.94 19.49
N ILE A 119 49.02 -19.15 19.04
CA ILE A 119 47.66 -19.68 19.20
C ILE A 119 47.33 -19.93 20.68
N GLU A 120 48.30 -20.41 21.47
CA GLU A 120 48.13 -20.62 22.91
C GLU A 120 47.76 -19.32 23.65
N GLU A 121 48.37 -18.19 23.27
CA GLU A 121 48.01 -16.88 23.81
C GLU A 121 46.56 -16.50 23.46
N GLN A 122 46.14 -16.73 22.22
CA GLN A 122 44.76 -16.44 21.77
C GLN A 122 43.71 -17.32 22.46
N ILE A 123 44.00 -18.62 22.62
CA ILE A 123 43.12 -19.53 23.38
C ILE A 123 43.00 -19.05 24.82
N ALA A 124 44.11 -18.70 25.48
CA ALA A 124 44.09 -18.24 26.86
C ALA A 124 43.29 -16.93 27.05
N GLN A 125 43.32 -16.03 26.06
CA GLN A 125 42.51 -14.81 26.06
C GLN A 125 41.01 -15.13 25.95
N LEU A 126 40.63 -16.01 25.02
CA LEU A 126 39.23 -16.42 24.85
C LEU A 126 38.70 -17.23 26.06
N GLU A 127 39.48 -18.17 26.60
CA GLU A 127 39.09 -18.96 27.78
C GLU A 127 38.94 -18.11 29.06
N ALA A 128 39.54 -16.91 29.10
CA ALA A 128 39.36 -15.96 30.20
C ALA A 128 38.01 -15.22 30.14
N LEU A 129 37.33 -15.22 29.00
CA LEU A 129 36.02 -14.60 28.83
C LEU A 129 34.92 -15.46 29.49
N VAL A 130 33.87 -14.80 29.96
CA VAL A 130 32.68 -15.47 30.52
C VAL A 130 31.50 -15.18 29.59
N PRO A 131 31.17 -16.07 28.64
CA PRO A 131 30.05 -15.83 27.74
C PRO A 131 28.72 -15.87 28.50
N PRO A 132 27.76 -14.98 28.15
CA PRO A 132 26.36 -15.14 28.54
C PRO A 132 25.83 -16.54 28.19
N ALA A 133 24.80 -17.00 28.90
CA ALA A 133 24.27 -18.35 28.73
C ALA A 133 23.83 -18.63 27.29
N GLU A 134 23.20 -17.66 26.63
CA GLU A 134 22.77 -17.76 25.23
C GLU A 134 23.96 -17.77 24.24
N LEU A 135 25.10 -17.17 24.58
CA LEU A 135 26.29 -17.10 23.72
C LEU A 135 27.32 -18.21 23.96
N THR A 136 27.02 -19.17 24.83
CA THR A 136 27.99 -20.24 25.18
C THR A 136 28.33 -21.12 23.97
N ALA A 137 27.33 -21.47 23.14
CA ALA A 137 27.56 -22.28 21.93
C ALA A 137 28.40 -21.52 20.90
N PHE A 138 28.08 -20.25 20.67
CA PHE A 138 28.87 -19.36 19.81
C PHE A 138 30.32 -19.23 20.31
N HIS A 139 30.53 -18.97 21.60
CA HIS A 139 31.87 -18.88 22.19
C HIS A 139 32.72 -20.13 21.95
N GLN A 140 32.12 -21.33 22.11
CA GLN A 140 32.83 -22.58 21.82
C GLN A 140 33.15 -22.74 20.33
N SER A 141 32.27 -22.30 19.43
CA SER A 141 32.54 -22.35 17.99
C SER A 141 33.75 -21.51 17.56
N VAL A 142 34.11 -20.48 18.32
CA VAL A 142 35.32 -19.67 18.10
C VAL A 142 36.57 -20.36 18.68
N LEU A 143 36.45 -21.05 19.81
CA LEU A 143 37.56 -21.75 20.47
C LEU A 143 38.00 -23.02 19.73
N GLU A 144 37.07 -23.82 19.23
CA GLU A 144 37.36 -25.14 18.66
C GLU A 144 38.37 -25.12 17.49
N PRO A 145 38.29 -24.20 16.51
CA PRO A 145 39.28 -24.11 15.44
C PRO A 145 40.69 -23.77 15.95
N LEU A 146 40.80 -22.90 16.96
CA LEU A 146 42.08 -22.53 17.55
C LEU A 146 42.70 -23.69 18.33
N GLN A 147 41.89 -24.45 19.06
CA GLN A 147 42.35 -25.66 19.73
C GLN A 147 42.85 -26.71 18.71
N ALA A 148 42.12 -26.91 17.61
CA ALA A 148 42.54 -27.81 16.54
C ALA A 148 43.85 -27.35 15.86
N LEU A 149 43.98 -26.05 15.62
CA LEU A 149 45.23 -25.46 15.11
C LEU A 149 46.41 -25.74 16.03
N LYS A 150 46.22 -25.51 17.34
CA LYS A 150 47.26 -25.77 18.34
C LYS A 150 47.64 -27.24 18.37
N ASP A 151 46.65 -28.14 18.39
CA ASP A 151 46.86 -29.58 18.43
C ASP A 151 47.67 -30.08 17.23
N VAL A 152 47.42 -29.52 16.04
CA VAL A 152 48.20 -29.84 14.83
C VAL A 152 49.61 -29.31 14.95
N SER A 153 49.76 -28.06 15.40
CA SER A 153 51.08 -27.43 15.57
C SER A 153 51.97 -28.18 16.57
N ASP A 154 51.39 -28.62 17.69
CA ASP A 154 52.08 -29.42 18.73
C ASP A 154 52.53 -30.80 18.22
N GLN A 155 51.85 -31.36 17.21
CA GLN A 155 52.17 -32.64 16.61
C GLN A 155 53.32 -32.56 15.60
N GLN A 156 53.66 -31.36 15.12
CA GLN A 156 54.75 -31.14 14.18
C GLN A 156 56.10 -30.92 14.89
N PRO A 157 57.23 -31.10 14.18
CA PRO A 157 58.53 -30.72 14.70
C PRO A 157 58.55 -29.21 14.99
N GLN A 158 58.81 -28.84 16.24
CA GLN A 158 58.67 -27.45 16.71
C GLN A 158 59.69 -26.49 16.08
N ASP A 159 60.76 -27.01 15.49
CA ASP A 159 61.79 -26.27 14.75
C ASP A 159 61.57 -26.30 13.23
N ALA A 160 60.54 -26.99 12.74
CA ALA A 160 60.17 -26.97 11.34
C ALA A 160 59.30 -25.76 11.00
N GLU A 161 59.49 -25.23 9.80
CA GLU A 161 58.66 -24.21 9.19
C GLU A 161 57.22 -24.70 9.04
N VAL A 162 56.25 -23.79 9.25
CA VAL A 162 54.83 -24.11 9.13
C VAL A 162 54.48 -24.51 7.69
N ASP A 163 54.02 -25.75 7.51
CA ASP A 163 53.36 -26.20 6.30
C ASP A 163 51.86 -25.88 6.38
N PHE A 164 51.45 -24.86 5.64
CA PHE A 164 50.06 -24.40 5.59
C PHE A 164 49.11 -25.42 4.96
N GLU A 165 49.59 -26.37 4.14
CA GLU A 165 48.75 -27.44 3.59
C GLU A 165 48.33 -28.41 4.71
N VAL A 166 49.23 -28.69 5.65
CA VAL A 166 48.95 -29.53 6.84
C VAL A 166 47.99 -28.83 7.80
N ILE A 167 48.21 -27.53 8.03
CA ILE A 167 47.32 -26.70 8.85
C ILE A 167 45.91 -26.63 8.23
N PHE A 168 45.83 -26.28 6.95
CA PHE A 168 44.56 -26.12 6.24
C PHE A 168 43.78 -27.44 6.19
N ALA A 169 44.44 -28.56 5.88
CA ALA A 169 43.78 -29.86 5.81
C ALA A 169 43.11 -30.28 7.13
N THR A 170 43.69 -29.89 8.27
CA THR A 170 43.12 -30.28 9.58
C THR A 170 42.05 -29.31 10.05
N VAL A 171 42.25 -28.01 9.85
CA VAL A 171 41.27 -26.99 10.24
C VAL A 171 40.01 -27.10 9.38
N TRP A 172 40.15 -27.48 8.11
CA TRP A 172 39.01 -27.64 7.20
C TRP A 172 37.92 -28.57 7.73
N GLU A 173 38.29 -29.73 8.31
CA GLU A 173 37.31 -30.67 8.86
C GLU A 173 36.53 -30.08 10.04
N VAL A 174 37.20 -29.37 10.95
CA VAL A 174 36.58 -28.69 12.11
C VAL A 174 35.64 -27.58 11.64
N LEU A 175 36.04 -26.85 10.60
CA LEU A 175 35.24 -25.80 10.00
C LEU A 175 33.98 -26.35 9.30
N GLU A 176 34.09 -27.51 8.63
CA GLU A 176 32.91 -28.19 8.08
C GLU A 176 31.95 -28.67 9.17
N GLU A 177 32.46 -29.16 10.31
CA GLU A 177 31.63 -29.56 11.44
C GLU A 177 30.91 -28.37 12.10
N ILE A 178 31.58 -27.22 12.24
CA ILE A 178 30.97 -25.98 12.73
C ILE A 178 29.87 -25.52 11.78
N GLU A 179 30.12 -25.52 10.47
CA GLU A 179 29.11 -25.14 9.48
C GLU A 179 27.90 -26.07 9.50
N ALA A 180 28.13 -27.37 9.67
CA ALA A 180 27.06 -28.37 9.74
C ALA A 180 26.12 -28.18 10.95
N ARG A 181 26.56 -27.50 12.01
CA ARG A 181 25.75 -27.18 13.19
C ARG A 181 25.54 -25.67 13.40
N ARG A 182 25.81 -24.84 12.40
CA ARG A 182 25.66 -23.37 12.46
C ARG A 182 24.27 -22.94 12.94
N VAL A 183 23.24 -23.66 12.48
CA VAL A 183 21.84 -23.50 12.88
C VAL A 183 21.66 -23.67 14.39
N ASP A 184 22.36 -24.63 14.99
CA ASP A 184 22.28 -24.92 16.42
C ASP A 184 23.07 -23.90 17.27
N LEU A 185 24.01 -23.15 16.69
CA LEU A 185 24.80 -22.14 17.41
C LEU A 185 23.94 -20.95 17.89
N PHE A 186 22.92 -20.60 17.10
CA PHE A 186 22.04 -19.48 17.37
C PHE A 186 20.69 -19.90 17.95
N ARG A 187 20.44 -21.21 18.09
CA ARG A 187 19.21 -21.72 18.69
C ARG A 187 19.06 -21.20 20.12
N GLY A 188 18.02 -20.43 20.36
CA GLY A 188 17.71 -19.86 21.68
C GLY A 188 18.54 -18.64 22.05
N VAL A 189 19.26 -18.05 21.09
CA VAL A 189 19.82 -16.70 21.22
C VAL A 189 18.72 -15.70 20.91
N SER A 190 18.54 -14.71 21.78
CA SER A 190 17.50 -13.70 21.58
C SER A 190 17.81 -12.76 20.41
N THR A 191 16.78 -12.29 19.69
CA THR A 191 16.89 -11.34 18.57
C THR A 191 17.67 -10.05 18.94
N PRO A 192 17.49 -9.44 20.12
CA PRO A 192 18.32 -8.31 20.55
C PRO A 192 19.82 -8.66 20.64
N THR A 193 20.14 -9.86 21.12
CA THR A 193 21.53 -10.33 21.20
C THR A 193 22.11 -10.60 19.81
N ILE A 194 21.33 -11.19 18.91
CA ILE A 194 21.70 -11.35 17.49
C ILE A 194 22.01 -10.00 16.86
N ARG A 195 21.16 -8.98 17.05
CA ARG A 195 21.41 -7.61 16.56
C ARG A 195 22.75 -7.08 17.09
N ARG A 196 23.02 -7.24 18.39
CA ARG A 196 24.29 -6.81 19.00
C ARG A 196 25.49 -7.54 18.41
N MET A 197 25.38 -8.83 18.13
CA MET A 197 26.45 -9.59 17.47
C MET A 197 26.71 -9.08 16.04
N VAL A 198 25.66 -8.71 15.29
CA VAL A 198 25.80 -8.10 13.96
C VAL A 198 26.43 -6.71 14.04
N GLU A 199 25.96 -5.86 14.96
CA GLU A 199 26.51 -4.51 15.19
C GLU A 199 27.98 -4.54 15.64
N ALA A 200 28.35 -5.52 16.47
CA ALA A 200 29.72 -5.75 16.91
C ALA A 200 30.61 -6.40 15.83
N GLY A 201 30.03 -6.79 14.68
CA GLY A 201 30.75 -7.44 13.58
C GLY A 201 31.11 -8.91 13.83
N CYS A 202 30.57 -9.54 14.89
CA CYS A 202 30.83 -10.93 15.22
C CYS A 202 30.18 -11.93 14.26
N ILE A 203 29.07 -11.52 13.63
CA ILE A 203 28.35 -12.29 12.62
C ILE A 203 27.81 -11.34 11.55
N SER A 204 27.57 -11.85 10.35
CA SER A 204 26.77 -11.14 9.35
C SER A 204 25.28 -11.38 9.58
N ALA A 205 24.41 -10.48 9.10
CA ALA A 205 22.96 -10.71 9.15
C ALA A 205 22.54 -11.99 8.41
N SER A 206 23.31 -12.42 7.40
CA SER A 206 23.09 -13.70 6.71
C SER A 206 23.55 -14.93 7.49
N ASP A 207 24.20 -14.74 8.65
CA ASP A 207 24.67 -15.81 9.53
C ASP A 207 23.63 -16.34 10.50
N VAL A 208 22.56 -15.59 10.68
CA VAL A 208 21.39 -15.93 11.49
C VAL A 208 20.46 -16.80 10.64
N ARG A 209 20.90 -18.01 10.30
CA ARG A 209 20.00 -19.04 9.76
C ARG A 209 19.94 -20.12 10.81
N GLY A 210 18.88 -20.15 11.63
CA GLY A 210 18.97 -20.99 12.83
C GLY A 210 17.69 -21.54 13.40
N THR A 211 16.68 -20.72 13.61
CA THR A 211 15.44 -21.17 14.20
C THR A 211 14.39 -20.14 13.94
N ASP A 212 13.33 -20.56 13.25
CA ASP A 212 12.05 -19.84 13.18
C ASP A 212 11.69 -19.32 14.59
N GLU A 213 11.95 -18.04 14.86
CA GLU A 213 11.57 -17.45 16.14
C GLU A 213 10.10 -17.02 16.16
N HIS A 214 9.49 -16.86 14.98
CA HIS A 214 8.14 -16.35 14.78
C HIS A 214 7.41 -17.19 13.74
N GLY A 215 6.54 -18.10 14.20
CA GLY A 215 5.99 -19.12 13.33
C GLY A 215 5.36 -18.63 12.02
N ASP A 216 5.58 -19.41 10.96
CA ASP A 216 5.12 -19.17 9.58
C ASP A 216 3.59 -19.10 9.35
N THR A 217 2.80 -19.44 10.37
CA THR A 217 1.36 -19.67 10.25
C THR A 217 0.55 -19.02 11.37
N VAL A 218 -0.75 -18.82 11.12
CA VAL A 218 -1.69 -18.27 12.11
C VAL A 218 -1.85 -19.17 13.35
N ASP A 219 -1.56 -20.48 13.23
CA ASP A 219 -1.66 -21.44 14.34
C ASP A 219 -0.50 -21.27 15.34
N ASP A 220 0.64 -20.78 14.87
CA ASP A 220 1.87 -20.59 15.64
C ASP A 220 2.19 -19.10 15.87
N ALA A 221 1.21 -18.21 15.62
CA ALA A 221 1.41 -16.77 15.63
C ALA A 221 1.72 -16.19 17.02
N ASP A 222 2.77 -15.40 17.11
CA ASP A 222 3.19 -14.77 18.34
C ASP A 222 2.29 -13.60 18.75
N ALA A 223 1.91 -13.57 20.03
CA ALA A 223 1.06 -12.51 20.54
C ALA A 223 1.86 -11.21 20.76
N VAL A 224 1.44 -10.13 20.11
CA VAL A 224 2.05 -8.81 20.23
C VAL A 224 1.10 -7.82 20.89
N THR A 225 1.68 -6.86 21.63
CA THR A 225 0.92 -5.84 22.35
C THR A 225 1.01 -4.51 21.61
N VAL A 226 -0.15 -3.89 21.35
CA VAL A 226 -0.22 -2.58 20.71
C VAL A 226 0.60 -1.54 21.50
N GLY A 227 1.43 -0.78 20.79
CA GLY A 227 2.35 0.23 21.32
C GLY A 227 3.68 -0.34 21.82
N THR A 228 3.91 -1.66 21.74
CA THR A 228 5.18 -2.29 22.11
C THR A 228 5.87 -2.80 20.84
N PRO A 229 7.06 -2.27 20.48
CA PRO A 229 7.84 -2.80 19.36
C PRO A 229 8.30 -4.24 19.63
N VAL A 230 8.36 -5.04 18.57
CA VAL A 230 8.83 -6.42 18.57
C VAL A 230 9.87 -6.59 17.47
N GLU A 231 11.04 -7.10 17.81
CA GLU A 231 12.08 -7.40 16.82
C GLU A 231 11.86 -8.80 16.25
N GLY A 232 12.08 -8.94 14.94
CA GLY A 232 12.06 -10.22 14.22
C GLY A 232 13.14 -10.29 13.15
N VAL A 233 13.39 -11.48 12.64
CA VAL A 233 14.41 -11.81 11.64
C VAL A 233 13.75 -12.69 10.57
N ILE A 234 13.82 -12.24 9.32
CA ILE A 234 13.56 -13.15 8.21
C ILE A 234 14.81 -14.01 8.01
N ASP A 235 14.75 -15.27 8.44
CA ASP A 235 15.84 -16.23 8.53
C ASP A 235 16.27 -16.79 7.15
N TRP A 236 15.30 -17.15 6.30
CA TRP A 236 15.58 -17.77 4.99
C TRP A 236 14.67 -17.26 3.87
N GLU A 237 15.01 -17.61 2.64
CA GLU A 237 14.18 -17.28 1.48
C GLU A 237 12.79 -17.92 1.60
N GLY A 238 11.76 -17.08 1.70
CA GLY A 238 10.37 -17.50 1.86
C GLY A 238 9.93 -17.73 3.30
N ASP A 239 10.78 -17.40 4.26
CA ASP A 239 10.41 -17.29 5.68
C ASP A 239 9.39 -16.17 5.91
N ARG A 240 8.50 -16.37 6.88
CA ARG A 240 7.34 -15.51 7.12
C ARG A 240 7.00 -15.43 8.61
N ASP A 241 7.29 -14.30 9.21
CA ASP A 241 6.89 -14.11 10.60
C ASP A 241 5.41 -13.74 10.72
N VAL A 242 4.66 -14.53 11.51
CA VAL A 242 3.25 -14.27 11.80
C VAL A 242 3.03 -13.86 13.25
N PHE A 243 2.39 -12.70 13.42
CA PHE A 243 2.02 -12.15 14.73
C PHE A 243 0.50 -12.04 14.85
N GLN A 244 0.00 -12.03 16.08
CA GLN A 244 -1.41 -11.80 16.39
C GLN A 244 -1.60 -10.71 17.44
N PHE A 245 -2.66 -9.91 17.29
CA PHE A 245 -3.09 -8.95 18.31
C PHE A 245 -4.62 -8.86 18.35
N THR A 246 -5.16 -8.31 19.44
CA THR A 246 -6.61 -8.07 19.56
C THR A 246 -6.95 -6.64 19.17
N ALA A 247 -7.74 -6.46 18.11
CA ALA A 247 -8.25 -5.18 17.66
C ALA A 247 -9.65 -4.90 18.20
N LYS A 248 -10.00 -3.61 18.29
CA LYS A 248 -11.33 -3.13 18.69
C LYS A 248 -12.10 -2.64 17.48
N GLU A 249 -13.37 -2.99 17.38
CA GLU A 249 -14.28 -2.49 16.35
C GLU A 249 -14.25 -0.95 16.25
N GLY A 250 -14.17 -0.44 15.03
CA GLY A 250 -14.09 0.98 14.70
C GLY A 250 -12.73 1.64 14.96
N GLN A 251 -11.77 0.95 15.58
CA GLN A 251 -10.44 1.51 15.85
C GLN A 251 -9.53 1.39 14.62
N ALA A 252 -8.95 2.52 14.21
CA ALA A 252 -7.89 2.56 13.22
C ALA A 252 -6.53 2.22 13.85
N TYR A 253 -5.75 1.40 13.15
CA TYR A 253 -4.40 1.00 13.53
C TYR A 253 -3.41 1.25 12.41
N ARG A 254 -2.19 1.61 12.78
CA ARG A 254 -1.03 1.59 11.91
C ARG A 254 -0.09 0.48 12.34
N VAL A 255 0.16 -0.45 11.44
CA VAL A 255 1.14 -1.54 11.56
C VAL A 255 2.35 -1.17 10.71
N GLU A 256 3.52 -1.12 11.30
CA GLU A 256 4.76 -0.72 10.63
C GLU A 256 5.87 -1.73 10.92
N ALA A 257 6.63 -2.09 9.89
CA ALA A 257 7.88 -2.83 10.04
C ALA A 257 9.04 -1.91 9.65
N THR A 258 9.81 -1.45 10.63
CA THR A 258 11.04 -0.71 10.40
C THR A 258 12.14 -1.68 10.01
N LEU A 259 12.73 -1.51 8.84
CA LEU A 259 13.78 -2.42 8.36
C LEU A 259 15.13 -2.04 8.96
N VAL A 260 15.79 -2.98 9.64
CA VAL A 260 17.08 -2.75 10.31
C VAL A 260 18.22 -3.24 9.42
N THR A 261 18.26 -4.54 9.13
CA THR A 261 19.20 -5.14 8.16
C THR A 261 18.49 -5.84 7.02
N LEU A 262 17.17 -6.03 7.11
CA LEU A 262 16.34 -6.51 6.01
C LEU A 262 16.30 -5.43 4.89
N GLY A 263 16.49 -5.81 3.63
CA GLY A 263 16.54 -4.84 2.53
C GLY A 263 15.16 -4.34 2.09
N ALA A 264 14.17 -5.24 2.08
CA ALA A 264 12.79 -5.00 1.71
C ALA A 264 11.87 -6.03 2.38
N ALA A 265 10.69 -5.56 2.80
CA ALA A 265 9.64 -6.42 3.35
C ALA A 265 8.27 -6.05 2.79
N SER A 266 7.37 -7.03 2.78
CA SER A 266 5.95 -6.86 2.50
C SER A 266 5.14 -7.22 3.75
N LEU A 267 4.18 -6.37 4.07
CA LEU A 267 3.23 -6.60 5.15
C LEU A 267 1.90 -7.09 4.60
N ALA A 268 1.28 -8.02 5.29
CA ALA A 268 -0.11 -8.37 5.11
C ALA A 268 -0.86 -8.47 6.44
N LEU A 269 -2.10 -7.98 6.46
CA LEU A 269 -3.03 -8.17 7.57
C LEU A 269 -4.04 -9.25 7.18
N SER A 270 -4.49 -10.09 8.12
CA SER A 270 -5.62 -11.01 7.90
C SER A 270 -6.46 -11.19 9.16
N ASP A 271 -7.72 -11.60 8.99
CA ASP A 271 -8.56 -12.12 10.06
C ASP A 271 -8.49 -13.65 10.13
N ALA A 272 -9.14 -14.25 11.13
CA ALA A 272 -9.20 -15.71 11.29
C ALA A 272 -9.88 -16.46 10.11
N ASN A 273 -10.52 -15.76 9.16
CA ASN A 273 -11.21 -16.35 8.02
C ASN A 273 -10.44 -16.20 6.68
N ILE A 274 -9.20 -15.69 6.71
CA ILE A 274 -8.27 -15.60 5.56
C ILE A 274 -8.93 -14.94 4.31
N LEU A 275 -9.60 -13.80 4.46
CA LEU A 275 -10.19 -13.11 3.29
C LEU A 275 -10.00 -11.58 3.27
N SER A 276 -8.86 -11.09 3.74
CA SER A 276 -8.38 -9.77 3.32
C SER A 276 -6.86 -9.70 3.35
N THR A 277 -6.13 -10.42 2.50
CA THR A 277 -4.70 -10.15 2.29
C THR A 277 -4.55 -8.74 1.75
N ARG A 278 -4.40 -7.75 2.65
CA ARG A 278 -3.94 -6.40 2.31
C ARG A 278 -2.44 -6.46 2.18
N THR A 279 -1.93 -6.83 1.02
CA THR A 279 -0.50 -6.69 0.73
C THR A 279 -0.26 -5.24 0.32
N ARG A 280 0.38 -4.45 1.19
CA ARG A 280 0.92 -3.15 0.80
C ARG A 280 2.42 -3.15 1.05
N VAL A 281 3.15 -2.98 -0.05
CA VAL A 281 4.54 -2.54 -0.07
C VAL A 281 4.48 -1.03 0.04
N SER A 282 5.00 -0.43 1.12
CA SER A 282 5.01 1.03 1.18
C SER A 282 6.00 1.59 0.14
N GLN A 283 5.75 2.83 -0.29
CA GLN A 283 6.68 3.57 -1.15
C GLN A 283 7.94 4.06 -0.41
N ASP A 284 8.00 3.89 0.92
CA ASP A 284 9.22 4.03 1.71
C ASP A 284 9.90 2.65 1.80
N PRO A 285 10.97 2.40 1.03
CA PRO A 285 11.65 1.11 1.01
C PRO A 285 12.35 0.77 2.34
N GLN A 286 12.32 1.65 3.36
CA GLN A 286 12.93 1.39 4.67
C GLN A 286 11.92 1.17 5.80
N SER A 287 10.63 1.45 5.60
CA SER A 287 9.60 1.26 6.63
C SER A 287 8.22 0.96 6.04
N PRO A 288 7.97 -0.27 5.54
CA PRO A 288 6.64 -0.66 5.11
C PRO A 288 5.60 -0.54 6.23
N PHE A 289 4.42 -0.01 5.90
CA PHE A 289 3.31 0.11 6.85
C PHE A 289 1.94 -0.16 6.21
N ILE A 290 0.98 -0.56 7.04
CA ILE A 290 -0.44 -0.70 6.73
C ILE A 290 -1.20 0.22 7.68
N ILE A 291 -2.11 1.03 7.15
CA ILE A 291 -3.14 1.70 7.94
C ILE A 291 -4.50 1.12 7.61
N TRP A 292 -5.22 0.68 8.64
CA TRP A 292 -6.49 -0.03 8.51
C TRP A 292 -7.38 0.21 9.74
N LYS A 293 -8.70 0.23 9.53
CA LYS A 293 -9.72 0.27 10.58
C LYS A 293 -10.38 -1.08 10.78
N ALA A 294 -10.42 -1.53 12.03
CA ALA A 294 -11.02 -2.80 12.41
C ALA A 294 -12.54 -2.77 12.28
N ARG A 295 -13.10 -3.63 11.43
CA ARG A 295 -14.56 -3.75 11.24
C ARG A 295 -15.26 -4.49 12.38
N GLU A 296 -14.55 -5.37 13.06
CA GLU A 296 -15.07 -6.14 14.19
C GLU A 296 -14.01 -6.21 15.29
N SER A 297 -14.46 -6.33 16.54
CA SER A 297 -13.54 -6.62 17.65
C SER A 297 -13.11 -8.08 17.57
N GLY A 298 -11.81 -8.36 17.57
CA GLY A 298 -11.33 -9.72 17.38
C GLY A 298 -9.82 -9.84 17.28
N VAL A 299 -9.36 -11.08 17.07
CA VAL A 299 -7.94 -11.36 16.82
C VAL A 299 -7.66 -11.18 15.33
N TYR A 300 -6.63 -10.39 15.04
CA TYR A 300 -6.10 -10.16 13.70
C TYR A 300 -4.65 -10.60 13.64
N TYR A 301 -4.21 -11.02 12.45
CA TYR A 301 -2.88 -11.53 12.18
C TYR A 301 -2.11 -10.59 11.27
N ILE A 302 -0.85 -10.36 11.59
CA ILE A 302 0.10 -9.60 10.79
C ILE A 302 1.11 -10.59 10.25
N HIS A 303 1.42 -10.45 8.97
CA HIS A 303 2.40 -11.26 8.28
C HIS A 303 3.50 -10.36 7.77
N VAL A 304 4.73 -10.61 8.20
CA VAL A 304 5.93 -9.97 7.69
C VAL A 304 6.61 -10.97 6.76
N ASN A 305 6.92 -10.55 5.54
CA ASN A 305 7.56 -11.42 4.54
C ASN A 305 8.69 -10.61 3.90
N SER A 306 9.81 -11.22 3.53
CA SER A 306 10.79 -10.52 2.68
C SER A 306 10.31 -10.38 1.24
N GLU A 307 10.81 -9.36 0.54
CA GLU A 307 10.69 -9.31 -0.91
C GLU A 307 11.85 -10.08 -1.57
N GLY A 308 11.54 -11.06 -2.40
CA GLY A 308 12.55 -11.87 -3.09
C GLY A 308 13.22 -12.89 -2.17
N SER A 309 14.55 -12.93 -2.18
CA SER A 309 15.35 -13.89 -1.39
C SER A 309 16.15 -13.22 -0.28
N GLU A 310 15.68 -12.07 0.19
CA GLU A 310 16.32 -11.29 1.25
C GLU A 310 16.03 -11.88 2.64
N THR A 311 16.98 -11.68 3.54
CA THR A 311 16.95 -12.11 4.94
C THR A 311 17.50 -10.96 5.78
N GLY A 312 17.04 -10.83 7.02
CA GLY A 312 17.54 -9.78 7.92
C GLY A 312 16.54 -9.34 8.96
N ILE A 313 16.97 -8.38 9.78
CA ILE A 313 16.29 -7.93 10.99
C ILE A 313 15.32 -6.80 10.64
N TYR A 314 14.15 -6.83 11.26
CA TYR A 314 13.18 -5.74 11.27
C TYR A 314 12.61 -5.53 12.68
N GLU A 315 11.90 -4.42 12.89
CA GLU A 315 11.15 -4.13 14.10
C GLU A 315 9.68 -3.85 13.74
N LEU A 316 8.75 -4.67 14.24
CA LEU A 316 7.32 -4.52 14.08
C LEU A 316 6.73 -3.65 15.20
N THR A 317 5.99 -2.62 14.83
CA THR A 317 5.22 -1.79 15.76
C THR A 317 3.77 -1.68 15.30
N ILE A 318 2.84 -1.82 16.26
CA ILE A 318 1.41 -1.55 16.06
C ILE A 318 1.04 -0.33 16.89
N SER A 319 0.35 0.64 16.30
CA SER A 319 -0.12 1.84 16.99
C SER A 319 -1.61 2.08 16.73
N GLU A 320 -2.34 2.56 17.75
CA GLU A 320 -3.70 3.09 17.56
C GLU A 320 -3.57 4.49 16.95
N LEU A 321 -4.30 4.75 15.86
CA LEU A 321 -4.46 6.08 15.32
C LEU A 321 -5.63 6.80 15.99
N ALA A 322 -5.73 8.11 15.79
CA ALA A 322 -7.02 8.76 15.96
C ALA A 322 -8.03 8.01 15.08
N GLY A 323 -9.20 7.68 15.63
CA GLY A 323 -10.25 7.07 14.81
C GLY A 323 -10.69 8.02 13.71
N ASP A 324 -11.43 7.46 12.76
CA ASP A 324 -12.26 8.12 11.75
C ASP A 324 -12.67 9.56 12.10
N ASP A 325 -12.22 10.54 11.31
CA ASP A 325 -12.68 11.93 11.46
C ASP A 325 -14.11 12.13 10.94
N HIS A 326 -14.52 11.33 9.94
CA HIS A 326 -15.86 11.33 9.35
C HIS A 326 -16.36 9.90 9.13
N GLY A 327 -17.66 9.67 9.29
CA GLY A 327 -18.21 8.31 9.24
C GLY A 327 -18.31 7.70 7.84
N ASP A 328 -18.15 6.37 7.77
CA ASP A 328 -18.17 5.53 6.56
C ASP A 328 -19.55 5.28 5.91
N ASP A 329 -20.64 5.78 6.49
CA ASP A 329 -21.99 5.52 6.01
C ASP A 329 -22.98 6.67 6.25
N THR A 330 -24.17 6.54 5.68
CA THR A 330 -25.22 7.56 5.81
C THR A 330 -25.77 7.72 7.23
N ASP A 331 -25.64 6.70 8.09
CA ASP A 331 -26.09 6.74 9.49
C ASP A 331 -25.09 7.51 10.38
N SER A 332 -23.81 7.50 10.00
CA SER A 332 -22.69 8.16 10.68
C SER A 332 -22.19 9.43 9.98
N ALA A 333 -22.85 9.83 8.89
CA ALA A 333 -22.48 10.98 8.07
C ALA A 333 -22.31 12.28 8.88
N THR A 334 -21.23 13.00 8.61
CA THR A 334 -20.92 14.29 9.22
C THR A 334 -21.82 15.38 8.66
N ALA A 335 -22.49 16.15 9.52
CA ALA A 335 -23.29 17.27 9.06
C ALA A 335 -22.41 18.40 8.49
N ILE A 336 -22.72 18.88 7.28
CA ILE A 336 -22.07 20.03 6.64
C ILE A 336 -23.09 21.13 6.37
N SER A 337 -22.71 22.39 6.59
CA SER A 337 -23.55 23.53 6.23
C SER A 337 -23.14 24.09 4.87
N VAL A 338 -24.12 24.53 4.09
CA VAL A 338 -23.89 25.25 2.83
C VAL A 338 -23.06 26.51 3.07
N GLY A 339 -21.99 26.68 2.30
CA GLY A 339 -21.03 27.78 2.37
C GLY A 339 -19.91 27.59 3.40
N GLU A 340 -19.92 26.51 4.17
CA GLU A 340 -18.80 26.13 5.05
C GLU A 340 -17.81 25.23 4.30
N SER A 341 -16.53 25.43 4.57
CA SER A 341 -15.45 24.54 4.10
C SER A 341 -15.05 23.62 5.24
N ILE A 342 -15.06 22.32 5.00
CA ILE A 342 -14.56 21.30 5.92
C ILE A 342 -13.17 20.87 5.46
N GLU A 343 -12.25 20.74 6.41
CA GLU A 343 -10.96 20.06 6.23
C GLU A 343 -11.15 18.63 6.74
N ALA A 344 -10.80 17.65 5.92
CA ALA A 344 -11.01 16.22 6.17
C ALA A 344 -9.77 15.42 5.75
N THR A 345 -9.64 14.21 6.27
CA THR A 345 -8.51 13.32 5.96
C THR A 345 -9.00 11.91 5.71
N MET A 346 -8.63 11.34 4.55
CA MET A 346 -8.69 9.89 4.36
C MET A 346 -7.67 9.26 5.32
N ASP A 347 -8.13 8.77 6.47
CA ASP A 347 -7.36 8.33 7.62
C ASP A 347 -6.68 6.98 7.36
N TYR A 348 -7.32 6.09 6.60
CA TYR A 348 -6.85 4.73 6.33
C TYR A 348 -7.23 4.21 4.94
N SER A 349 -6.74 3.01 4.60
CA SER A 349 -7.00 2.43 3.28
C SER A 349 -8.45 1.95 3.20
N GLU A 350 -9.18 2.42 2.17
CA GLU A 350 -10.64 2.24 2.00
C GLU A 350 -11.50 3.08 2.94
N ASP A 351 -10.92 4.11 3.53
CA ASP A 351 -11.69 5.12 4.24
C ASP A 351 -12.67 5.82 3.30
N ILE A 352 -13.89 6.04 3.78
CA ILE A 352 -14.95 6.71 3.04
C ILE A 352 -15.54 7.76 3.96
N ASP A 353 -15.52 9.02 3.54
CA ASP A 353 -16.12 10.07 4.34
C ASP A 353 -17.51 10.40 3.81
N TYR A 354 -18.54 10.13 4.63
CA TYR A 354 -19.89 10.61 4.35
C TYR A 354 -20.15 11.96 5.02
N PHE A 355 -20.69 12.89 4.24
CA PHE A 355 -21.25 14.14 4.71
C PHE A 355 -22.74 14.22 4.40
N ARG A 356 -23.48 14.99 5.19
CA ARG A 356 -24.91 15.22 4.99
C ARG A 356 -25.28 16.68 5.14
N PHE A 357 -26.14 17.17 4.26
CA PHE A 357 -26.85 18.45 4.44
C PHE A 357 -28.30 18.35 3.97
N THR A 358 -29.14 19.30 4.38
CA THR A 358 -30.53 19.39 3.91
C THR A 358 -30.64 20.50 2.87
N ALA A 359 -30.92 20.13 1.62
CA ALA A 359 -31.12 21.04 0.51
C ALA A 359 -32.50 21.69 0.56
N LYS A 360 -32.62 22.87 -0.04
CA LYS A 360 -33.89 23.58 -0.25
C LYS A 360 -34.36 23.35 -1.68
N ALA A 361 -35.68 23.20 -1.84
CA ALA A 361 -36.28 23.10 -3.17
C ALA A 361 -35.99 24.35 -4.02
N GLY A 362 -35.70 24.14 -5.30
CA GLY A 362 -35.46 25.18 -6.30
C GLY A 362 -34.08 25.83 -6.21
N HIS A 363 -33.15 25.25 -5.47
CA HIS A 363 -31.78 25.75 -5.35
C HIS A 363 -30.82 24.88 -6.17
N LEU A 364 -29.83 25.53 -6.78
CA LEU A 364 -28.71 24.90 -7.46
C LEU A 364 -27.52 24.85 -6.48
N TYR A 365 -26.97 23.66 -6.29
CA TYR A 365 -25.82 23.44 -5.44
C TYR A 365 -24.63 23.01 -6.27
N ARG A 366 -23.43 23.41 -5.84
CA ARG A 366 -22.16 22.94 -6.40
C ARG A 366 -21.27 22.37 -5.30
N LEU A 367 -20.61 21.26 -5.60
CA LEU A 367 -19.60 20.63 -4.76
C LEU A 367 -18.21 21.05 -5.23
N ASP A 368 -17.49 21.77 -4.37
CA ASP A 368 -16.10 22.12 -4.61
C ASP A 368 -15.23 21.26 -3.67
N MET A 369 -14.31 20.47 -4.24
CA MET A 369 -13.33 19.69 -3.48
C MET A 369 -11.90 20.01 -3.92
N THR A 370 -10.99 20.20 -2.97
CA THR A 370 -9.56 20.38 -3.28
C THR A 370 -8.70 19.42 -2.48
N SER A 371 -7.74 18.78 -3.12
CA SER A 371 -6.80 17.84 -2.48
C SER A 371 -5.38 18.12 -2.95
N GLY A 372 -4.41 17.85 -2.08
CA GLY A 372 -2.98 17.85 -2.44
C GLY A 372 -2.52 16.59 -3.16
N ALA A 373 -3.39 15.58 -3.26
CA ALA A 373 -3.14 14.27 -3.84
C ALA A 373 -4.16 13.96 -4.95
N ASP A 374 -3.72 13.17 -5.93
CA ASP A 374 -4.55 12.73 -7.06
C ASP A 374 -5.54 11.62 -6.63
N PHE A 375 -6.57 11.37 -7.45
CA PHE A 375 -7.52 10.26 -7.32
C PHE A 375 -8.51 10.35 -6.14
N PHE A 376 -8.95 11.55 -5.80
CA PHE A 376 -10.14 11.75 -4.98
C PHE A 376 -11.39 11.73 -5.85
N GLN A 377 -12.43 11.06 -5.37
CA GLN A 377 -13.76 11.08 -5.97
C GLN A 377 -14.76 11.50 -4.91
N ALA A 378 -15.75 12.29 -5.31
CA ALA A 378 -16.93 12.53 -4.50
C ALA A 378 -18.19 12.25 -5.31
N GLU A 379 -19.15 11.58 -4.70
CA GLU A 379 -20.45 11.26 -5.29
C GLU A 379 -21.55 11.87 -4.42
N VAL A 380 -22.52 12.50 -5.05
CA VAL A 380 -23.64 13.15 -4.37
C VAL A 380 -24.91 12.34 -4.58
N TYR A 381 -25.60 12.07 -3.48
CA TYR A 381 -26.83 11.29 -3.46
C TYR A 381 -27.97 12.06 -2.79
N GLU A 382 -29.14 12.12 -3.44
CA GLU A 382 -30.38 12.57 -2.83
C GLU A 382 -31.04 11.42 -2.05
N GLN A 383 -31.52 11.70 -0.83
CA GLN A 383 -32.39 10.78 -0.10
C GLN A 383 -33.80 10.78 -0.71
N ASP A 384 -34.15 9.72 -1.43
CA ASP A 384 -35.47 9.58 -2.03
C ASP A 384 -35.95 8.11 -2.00
N PRO A 385 -37.07 7.80 -1.30
CA PRO A 385 -37.66 6.46 -1.27
C PRO A 385 -38.07 5.87 -2.63
N GLU A 386 -38.15 6.69 -3.69
CA GLU A 386 -38.43 6.21 -5.05
C GLU A 386 -37.20 5.53 -5.69
N CYS A 387 -36.00 5.80 -5.19
CA CYS A 387 -34.75 5.15 -5.61
C CYS A 387 -34.67 3.73 -5.04
N TRP A 388 -33.93 2.84 -5.72
CA TRP A 388 -33.90 1.41 -5.40
C TRP A 388 -33.47 1.09 -3.96
N ASP A 389 -32.52 1.85 -3.42
CA ASP A 389 -31.98 1.73 -2.06
C ASP A 389 -32.30 2.96 -1.18
N GLY A 390 -33.17 3.85 -1.65
CA GLY A 390 -33.47 5.11 -0.98
C GLY A 390 -32.49 6.25 -1.27
N LEU A 391 -31.50 6.05 -2.15
CA LEU A 391 -30.55 7.07 -2.57
C LEU A 391 -30.49 7.17 -4.11
N CYS A 392 -30.64 8.38 -4.65
CA CYS A 392 -30.45 8.65 -6.08
C CYS A 392 -29.14 9.40 -6.27
N TRP A 393 -28.27 8.89 -7.13
CA TRP A 393 -27.07 9.61 -7.56
C TRP A 393 -27.49 10.81 -8.41
N VAL A 394 -26.93 11.99 -8.14
CA VAL A 394 -27.30 13.25 -8.80
C VAL A 394 -26.12 14.04 -9.35
N ALA A 395 -24.91 13.81 -8.84
CA ALA A 395 -23.70 14.54 -9.25
C ALA A 395 -22.45 13.78 -8.79
N ASP A 396 -21.33 14.07 -9.43
CA ASP A 396 -20.02 13.57 -9.05
C ASP A 396 -18.90 14.59 -9.27
N PHE A 397 -17.76 14.32 -8.64
CA PHE A 397 -16.53 15.07 -8.80
C PHE A 397 -15.37 14.10 -8.80
N SER A 398 -14.40 14.28 -9.69
CA SER A 398 -13.13 13.56 -9.67
C SER A 398 -11.95 14.51 -9.79
N SER A 399 -10.97 14.37 -8.88
CA SER A 399 -9.76 15.18 -8.91
C SER A 399 -8.80 14.80 -10.04
N ASN A 400 -8.97 13.62 -10.64
CA ASN A 400 -8.13 13.13 -11.75
C ASN A 400 -8.71 13.42 -13.13
N GLU A 401 -9.82 14.14 -13.22
CA GLU A 401 -10.45 14.49 -14.48
C GLU A 401 -9.58 15.54 -15.19
N VAL A 402 -8.47 15.06 -15.78
CA VAL A 402 -7.85 15.75 -16.91
C VAL A 402 -8.99 15.92 -17.90
N ALA A 403 -9.30 17.16 -18.29
CA ALA A 403 -10.26 17.60 -19.31
C ALA A 403 -10.05 16.88 -20.68
N THR A 404 -10.23 15.56 -20.66
CA THR A 404 -10.07 14.60 -21.74
C THR A 404 -11.41 13.94 -22.03
N TYR A 405 -12.31 13.89 -21.04
CA TYR A 405 -13.73 13.97 -21.29
C TYR A 405 -14.08 15.42 -21.65
N GLN A 406 -14.93 15.60 -22.66
CA GLN A 406 -15.29 16.93 -23.19
C GLN A 406 -16.22 17.71 -22.27
N ASP A 407 -16.65 17.09 -21.17
CA ASP A 407 -17.35 17.72 -20.06
C ASP A 407 -16.28 18.48 -19.26
N GLY A 408 -16.46 19.79 -19.07
CA GLY A 408 -15.52 20.55 -18.24
C GLY A 408 -15.53 20.02 -16.80
N PRO A 409 -14.41 20.14 -16.04
CA PRO A 409 -14.33 19.69 -14.65
C PRO A 409 -15.29 20.41 -13.67
N GLU A 410 -16.11 21.36 -14.17
CA GLU A 410 -16.94 22.28 -13.37
C GLU A 410 -18.45 21.99 -13.45
N SER A 411 -18.91 21.00 -14.22
CA SER A 411 -20.35 20.83 -14.47
C SER A 411 -20.98 19.54 -13.95
N ARG A 412 -20.20 18.46 -13.75
CA ARG A 412 -20.71 17.23 -13.10
C ARG A 412 -20.86 17.35 -11.59
N ASN A 413 -20.26 18.38 -11.00
CA ASN A 413 -20.29 18.64 -9.57
C ASN A 413 -21.41 19.60 -9.13
N SER A 414 -22.34 19.95 -10.02
CA SER A 414 -23.50 20.80 -9.72
C SER A 414 -24.81 20.04 -9.89
N TRP A 415 -25.80 20.30 -9.04
CA TRP A 415 -27.12 19.66 -9.10
C TRP A 415 -28.23 20.59 -8.59
N HIS A 416 -29.39 20.52 -9.25
CA HIS A 416 -30.58 21.24 -8.84
C HIS A 416 -31.45 20.40 -7.90
N ALA A 417 -31.78 20.94 -6.72
CA ALA A 417 -32.65 20.28 -5.76
C ALA A 417 -34.13 20.58 -6.07
N GLU A 418 -34.85 19.65 -6.70
CA GLU A 418 -36.27 19.86 -7.07
C GLU A 418 -37.20 20.00 -5.85
N LYS A 419 -36.86 19.33 -4.75
CA LYS A 419 -37.63 19.26 -3.52
C LYS A 419 -36.72 19.40 -2.30
N PRO A 420 -37.25 19.75 -1.12
CA PRO A 420 -36.45 19.76 0.09
C PRO A 420 -36.12 18.31 0.46
N SER A 421 -34.84 17.95 0.45
CA SER A 421 -34.37 16.61 0.78
C SER A 421 -33.03 16.64 1.51
N ASP A 422 -32.70 15.55 2.19
CA ASP A 422 -31.35 15.32 2.68
C ASP A 422 -30.49 14.80 1.54
N TYR A 423 -29.30 15.37 1.39
CA TYR A 423 -28.30 14.94 0.44
C TYR A 423 -27.09 14.40 1.20
N TYR A 424 -26.50 13.33 0.66
CA TYR A 424 -25.28 12.71 1.15
C TYR A 424 -24.16 12.90 0.15
N ILE A 425 -22.97 13.23 0.63
CA ILE A 425 -21.75 13.32 -0.17
C ILE A 425 -20.85 12.20 0.32
N ARG A 426 -20.55 11.26 -0.57
CA ARG A 426 -19.64 10.15 -0.34
C ARG A 426 -18.29 10.52 -0.95
N VAL A 427 -17.26 10.69 -0.13
CA VAL A 427 -15.90 10.97 -0.60
C VAL A 427 -15.04 9.73 -0.39
N GLU A 428 -14.25 9.37 -1.40
CA GLU A 428 -13.27 8.30 -1.30
C GLU A 428 -12.00 8.63 -2.09
N SER A 429 -10.95 7.83 -1.86
CA SER A 429 -9.75 7.89 -2.68
C SER A 429 -9.32 6.50 -3.16
N SER A 430 -9.25 6.34 -4.48
CA SER A 430 -8.94 5.06 -5.12
C SER A 430 -7.45 4.67 -5.05
N TRP A 431 -6.54 5.65 -4.91
CA TRP A 431 -5.10 5.43 -5.04
C TRP A 431 -4.23 6.30 -4.13
N SER A 432 -4.81 7.11 -3.24
CA SER A 432 -3.99 7.86 -2.29
C SER A 432 -3.31 6.93 -1.28
N ASN A 433 -2.18 7.39 -0.77
CA ASN A 433 -1.53 6.75 0.37
C ASN A 433 -1.97 7.50 1.63
N PRO A 434 -2.94 6.96 2.40
CA PRO A 434 -3.41 7.62 3.61
C PRO A 434 -2.27 7.77 4.64
N PRO A 435 -2.26 8.83 5.47
CA PRO A 435 -3.30 9.86 5.54
C PRO A 435 -3.24 10.84 4.36
N ALA A 436 -4.39 11.15 3.76
CA ALA A 436 -4.50 12.08 2.63
C ALA A 436 -5.59 13.12 2.87
N SER A 437 -5.19 14.39 3.01
CA SER A 437 -6.13 15.48 3.33
C SER A 437 -6.76 16.12 2.10
N TYR A 438 -8.00 16.56 2.27
CA TYR A 438 -8.76 17.31 1.28
C TYR A 438 -9.68 18.33 1.97
N THR A 439 -10.19 19.27 1.18
CA THR A 439 -11.20 20.23 1.62
C THR A 439 -12.49 20.04 0.83
N LEU A 440 -13.63 20.19 1.48
CA LEU A 440 -14.96 20.03 0.90
C LEU A 440 -15.80 21.27 1.16
N THR A 441 -16.44 21.81 0.13
CA THR A 441 -17.38 22.93 0.25
C THR A 441 -18.62 22.69 -0.61
N ILE A 442 -19.80 22.95 -0.06
CA ILE A 442 -21.04 22.99 -0.82
C ILE A 442 -21.47 24.44 -0.97
N THR A 443 -21.65 24.91 -2.19
CA THR A 443 -22.03 26.28 -2.50
C THR A 443 -23.45 26.32 -3.08
N ASP A 444 -24.30 27.20 -2.55
CA ASP A 444 -25.59 27.57 -3.17
C ASP A 444 -25.29 28.60 -4.26
N VAL A 445 -25.40 28.17 -5.51
CA VAL A 445 -25.11 28.98 -6.69
C VAL A 445 -26.41 29.38 -7.39
N THR A 446 -26.34 30.34 -8.29
CA THR A 446 -27.51 30.82 -9.03
C THR A 446 -27.36 30.40 -10.47
N ASP A 447 -28.38 29.67 -10.94
CA ASP A 447 -28.63 29.37 -12.35
C ASP A 447 -28.56 30.66 -13.19
N ASP A 448 -27.83 30.61 -14.31
CA ASP A 448 -27.62 31.79 -15.15
C ASP A 448 -28.87 32.19 -15.96
N HIS A 449 -29.74 31.23 -16.28
CA HIS A 449 -30.92 31.40 -17.12
C HIS A 449 -32.08 30.53 -16.64
N ALA A 450 -33.23 31.17 -16.40
CA ALA A 450 -34.34 30.45 -15.79
C ALA A 450 -34.84 29.25 -16.61
N ASN A 451 -35.05 28.16 -15.87
CA ASN A 451 -35.64 26.90 -16.33
C ASN A 451 -37.12 26.93 -16.73
N THR A 452 -37.73 28.11 -16.83
CA THR A 452 -39.13 28.26 -17.22
C THR A 452 -39.40 29.48 -18.12
N PRO A 453 -40.42 29.44 -18.99
CA PRO A 453 -40.79 30.59 -19.82
C PRO A 453 -41.14 31.85 -19.02
N ASP A 454 -41.71 31.71 -17.82
CA ASP A 454 -42.09 32.83 -16.95
C ASP A 454 -40.86 33.61 -16.46
N GLY A 455 -39.72 32.93 -16.29
CA GLY A 455 -38.44 33.52 -15.88
C GLY A 455 -37.50 33.86 -17.04
N ALA A 456 -37.92 33.64 -18.29
CA ALA A 456 -37.04 33.66 -19.45
C ALA A 456 -36.21 34.95 -19.60
N THR A 457 -34.93 34.77 -19.89
CA THR A 457 -33.99 35.85 -20.19
C THR A 457 -34.43 36.61 -21.45
N VAL A 458 -34.49 37.94 -21.40
CA VAL A 458 -34.92 38.73 -22.56
C VAL A 458 -33.81 38.77 -23.61
N ALA A 459 -34.04 38.13 -24.75
CA ALA A 459 -33.13 38.10 -25.88
C ALA A 459 -33.39 39.27 -26.84
N THR A 460 -32.41 40.14 -26.98
CA THR A 460 -32.47 41.25 -27.95
C THR A 460 -31.92 40.79 -29.29
N VAL A 461 -32.73 40.90 -30.34
CA VAL A 461 -32.34 40.55 -31.70
C VAL A 461 -31.05 41.28 -32.11
N GLY A 462 -30.06 40.53 -32.58
CA GLY A 462 -28.73 40.98 -33.00
C GLY A 462 -27.68 41.00 -31.89
N VAL A 463 -28.04 40.66 -30.66
CA VAL A 463 -27.12 40.64 -29.51
C VAL A 463 -26.85 39.19 -29.10
N PRO A 464 -25.58 38.74 -29.04
CA PRO A 464 -25.25 37.42 -28.52
C PRO A 464 -25.45 37.36 -27.00
N ILE A 465 -25.88 36.21 -26.51
CA ILE A 465 -26.10 35.92 -25.09
C ILE A 465 -25.29 34.68 -24.75
N GLU A 466 -24.41 34.79 -23.76
CA GLU A 466 -23.66 33.66 -23.21
C GLU A 466 -24.57 32.93 -22.22
N GLY A 467 -24.54 31.60 -22.25
CA GLY A 467 -25.25 30.72 -21.30
C GLY A 467 -24.41 29.50 -20.95
N VAL A 468 -24.74 28.85 -19.84
CA VAL A 468 -24.09 27.66 -19.31
C VAL A 468 -25.17 26.66 -18.92
N MET A 469 -25.12 25.46 -19.50
CA MET A 469 -25.87 24.33 -18.96
C MET A 469 -25.16 23.91 -17.66
N ASP A 470 -25.70 24.36 -16.53
CA ASP A 470 -25.10 24.31 -15.20
C ASP A 470 -25.15 22.90 -14.58
N TRP A 471 -26.15 22.09 -14.91
CA TRP A 471 -26.30 20.69 -14.46
C TRP A 471 -27.05 19.82 -15.49
N GLU A 472 -27.12 18.50 -15.27
CA GLU A 472 -27.92 17.61 -16.13
C GLU A 472 -29.41 17.98 -16.08
N ASP A 473 -30.07 18.02 -17.24
CA ASP A 473 -31.45 18.46 -17.45
C ASP A 473 -31.71 19.96 -17.27
N ASP A 474 -30.65 20.77 -17.19
CA ASP A 474 -30.75 22.22 -17.25
C ASP A 474 -31.33 22.71 -18.60
N LEU A 475 -32.17 23.74 -18.53
CA LEU A 475 -32.97 24.25 -19.64
C LEU A 475 -33.10 25.78 -19.62
N ASP A 476 -32.28 26.44 -20.41
CA ASP A 476 -32.27 27.90 -20.44
C ASP A 476 -33.40 28.44 -21.32
N TYR A 477 -34.31 29.21 -20.72
CA TYR A 477 -35.33 29.93 -21.49
C TYR A 477 -34.95 31.37 -21.82
N PHE A 478 -35.17 31.72 -23.09
CA PHE A 478 -35.03 33.06 -23.63
C PHE A 478 -36.34 33.55 -24.23
N ARG A 479 -36.65 34.84 -24.10
CA ARG A 479 -37.82 35.48 -24.74
C ARG A 479 -37.39 36.58 -25.69
N PHE A 480 -37.87 36.55 -26.93
CA PHE A 480 -37.71 37.64 -27.89
C PHE A 480 -39.06 38.00 -28.53
N THR A 481 -39.18 39.24 -29.03
CA THR A 481 -40.38 39.69 -29.75
C THR A 481 -40.15 39.58 -31.25
N ALA A 482 -40.99 38.81 -31.93
CA ALA A 482 -40.94 38.63 -33.38
C ALA A 482 -41.96 39.53 -34.11
N GLU A 483 -41.66 39.89 -35.36
CA GLU A 483 -42.58 40.57 -36.26
C GLU A 483 -43.08 39.62 -37.36
N ALA A 484 -44.40 39.58 -37.59
CA ALA A 484 -45.03 38.70 -38.58
C ALA A 484 -44.40 38.87 -39.97
N GLY A 485 -44.05 37.75 -40.60
CA GLY A 485 -43.48 37.68 -41.95
C GLY A 485 -41.98 37.97 -42.03
N GLN A 486 -41.30 38.20 -40.91
CA GLN A 486 -39.83 38.23 -40.87
C GLN A 486 -39.26 36.81 -40.72
N THR A 487 -38.12 36.57 -41.36
CA THR A 487 -37.34 35.34 -41.18
C THR A 487 -36.25 35.60 -40.14
N TYR A 488 -36.26 34.81 -39.07
CA TYR A 488 -35.26 34.85 -38.00
C TYR A 488 -34.25 33.73 -38.18
N HIS A 489 -32.98 34.05 -37.96
CA HIS A 489 -31.87 33.11 -37.89
C HIS A 489 -31.42 33.00 -36.43
N ILE A 490 -31.68 31.85 -35.81
CA ILE A 490 -31.40 31.54 -34.41
C ILE A 490 -30.20 30.60 -34.40
N GLU A 491 -29.07 31.03 -33.86
CA GLU A 491 -27.80 30.29 -33.83
C GLU A 491 -27.37 29.99 -32.39
N VAL A 492 -27.01 28.75 -32.10
CA VAL A 492 -26.42 28.29 -30.83
C VAL A 492 -24.99 27.85 -31.09
N ILE A 493 -24.05 28.73 -30.75
CA ILE A 493 -22.62 28.46 -30.90
C ILE A 493 -22.14 27.71 -29.66
N LEU A 494 -21.73 26.46 -29.85
CA LEU A 494 -21.16 25.63 -28.78
C LEU A 494 -19.81 26.18 -28.31
N GLY A 495 -19.69 26.39 -26.99
CA GLY A 495 -18.44 26.68 -26.30
C GLY A 495 -17.81 25.38 -25.82
N THR A 496 -18.00 25.05 -24.54
CA THR A 496 -17.64 23.75 -23.96
C THR A 496 -18.76 22.72 -24.03
N LEU A 497 -20.01 23.14 -24.27
CA LEU A 497 -21.15 22.25 -24.39
C LEU A 497 -20.97 21.27 -25.59
N PRO A 498 -21.03 19.93 -25.38
CA PRO A 498 -20.82 18.95 -26.45
C PRO A 498 -21.91 18.90 -27.53
N ASP A 499 -23.18 19.00 -27.12
CA ASP A 499 -24.35 18.91 -28.00
C ASP A 499 -25.49 19.80 -27.46
N TRP A 500 -26.41 20.21 -28.34
CA TRP A 500 -27.54 21.07 -27.96
C TRP A 500 -28.87 20.62 -28.57
N HIS A 501 -29.95 20.95 -27.88
CA HIS A 501 -31.32 20.82 -28.37
C HIS A 501 -32.08 22.12 -28.14
N VAL A 502 -32.83 22.58 -29.15
CA VAL A 502 -33.60 23.83 -29.08
C VAL A 502 -35.09 23.58 -29.29
N ILE A 503 -35.88 24.23 -28.45
CA ILE A 503 -37.34 24.24 -28.51
C ILE A 503 -37.80 25.68 -28.74
N LEU A 504 -38.54 25.95 -29.81
CA LEU A 504 -39.17 27.26 -30.05
C LEU A 504 -40.67 27.18 -29.77
N MET A 505 -41.15 28.06 -28.90
CA MET A 505 -42.55 28.12 -28.49
C MET A 505 -43.15 29.50 -28.78
N GLY A 506 -44.39 29.49 -29.24
CA GLY A 506 -45.21 30.66 -29.51
C GLY A 506 -46.53 30.59 -28.74
N SER A 507 -47.44 31.51 -29.03
CA SER A 507 -48.73 31.59 -28.32
C SER A 507 -49.66 30.38 -28.55
N GLY A 508 -49.41 29.58 -29.60
CA GLY A 508 -50.14 28.36 -29.92
C GLY A 508 -49.57 27.08 -29.29
N GLY A 509 -48.47 27.17 -28.55
CA GLY A 509 -47.70 26.02 -28.03
C GLY A 509 -46.33 25.91 -28.69
N VAL A 510 -45.78 24.69 -28.76
CA VAL A 510 -44.51 24.43 -29.46
C VAL A 510 -44.70 24.73 -30.95
N GLU A 511 -43.99 25.73 -31.44
CA GLU A 511 -43.95 26.08 -32.87
C GLU A 511 -42.95 25.15 -33.58
N PHE A 512 -41.89 24.76 -32.86
CA PHE A 512 -40.87 23.86 -33.37
C PHE A 512 -40.05 23.18 -32.27
N GLU A 513 -39.56 21.98 -32.56
CA GLU A 513 -38.63 21.23 -31.73
C GLU A 513 -37.60 20.55 -32.65
N GLU A 514 -36.32 20.92 -32.50
CA GLU A 514 -35.23 20.32 -33.28
C GLU A 514 -34.07 19.88 -32.39
N HIS A 515 -33.59 18.67 -32.67
CA HIS A 515 -32.30 18.17 -32.25
C HIS A 515 -31.41 18.05 -33.48
N ARG A 516 -30.13 18.41 -33.34
CA ARG A 516 -29.12 18.21 -34.37
C ARG A 516 -27.94 17.54 -33.69
N ASP A 517 -27.93 16.20 -33.71
CA ASP A 517 -26.86 15.36 -33.15
C ASP A 517 -25.50 15.80 -33.70
N PHE A 518 -24.75 16.55 -32.88
CA PHE A 518 -23.36 16.88 -33.16
C PHE A 518 -22.46 15.70 -32.76
N SER A 519 -22.65 14.55 -33.38
CA SER A 519 -21.72 13.44 -33.21
C SER A 519 -20.35 13.83 -33.76
N ILE A 520 -19.36 13.93 -32.87
CA ILE A 520 -17.92 14.09 -33.17
C ILE A 520 -17.38 13.10 -34.23
N TRP A 521 -18.08 11.97 -34.47
CA TRP A 521 -17.74 10.97 -35.48
C TRP A 521 -18.31 11.26 -36.87
N ASN A 522 -19.36 12.10 -36.95
CA ASN A 522 -19.98 12.52 -38.19
C ASN A 522 -20.10 14.05 -38.20
N LYS A 523 -19.02 14.74 -38.58
CA LYS A 523 -19.06 16.14 -39.03
C LYS A 523 -20.00 16.27 -40.23
N TRP A 524 -21.31 16.33 -40.00
CA TRP A 524 -22.24 16.83 -41.00
C TRP A 524 -22.13 18.35 -41.02
N GLU A 525 -21.70 18.87 -42.16
CA GLU A 525 -21.73 20.29 -42.49
C GLU A 525 -23.19 20.76 -42.61
N GLY A 526 -23.82 21.06 -41.47
CA GLY A 526 -25.15 21.67 -41.37
C GLY A 526 -25.17 22.52 -40.09
N GLY A 527 -25.37 23.83 -40.24
CA GLY A 527 -24.96 24.82 -39.25
C GLY A 527 -25.66 24.75 -37.89
N GLN A 528 -25.03 25.41 -36.92
CA GLN A 528 -25.45 25.66 -35.54
C GLN A 528 -26.73 26.52 -35.43
N PHE A 529 -27.59 26.54 -36.46
CA PHE A 529 -28.68 27.51 -36.57
C PHE A 529 -29.98 26.96 -37.14
N ILE A 530 -31.05 27.69 -36.86
CA ILE A 530 -32.42 27.48 -37.32
C ILE A 530 -32.88 28.73 -38.06
N GLU A 531 -33.48 28.56 -39.23
CA GLU A 531 -34.22 29.63 -39.92
C GLU A 531 -35.72 29.42 -39.70
N TRP A 532 -36.40 30.46 -39.20
CA TRP A 532 -37.81 30.40 -38.85
C TRP A 532 -38.55 31.65 -39.30
N ASP A 533 -39.64 31.46 -40.05
CA ASP A 533 -40.54 32.52 -40.48
C ASP A 533 -41.60 32.79 -39.40
N ALA A 534 -41.62 34.00 -38.86
CA ALA A 534 -42.57 34.37 -37.83
C ALA A 534 -44.01 34.43 -38.38
N PRO A 535 -44.95 33.57 -37.94
CA PRO A 535 -46.30 33.55 -38.48
C PRO A 535 -47.11 34.78 -38.01
N GLU A 536 -46.88 35.20 -36.76
CA GLU A 536 -47.56 36.33 -36.12
C GLU A 536 -46.58 37.18 -35.31
N SER A 537 -46.88 38.47 -35.17
CA SER A 537 -46.11 39.36 -34.29
C SER A 537 -46.45 39.05 -32.84
N GLY A 538 -45.43 38.91 -31.98
CA GLY A 538 -45.64 38.60 -30.57
C GLY A 538 -44.36 38.13 -29.89
N ASP A 539 -44.48 37.76 -28.61
CA ASP A 539 -43.38 37.18 -27.87
C ASP A 539 -43.29 35.67 -28.14
N TYR A 540 -42.07 35.21 -28.39
CA TYR A 540 -41.71 33.81 -28.59
C TYR A 540 -40.61 33.42 -27.59
N TYR A 541 -40.55 32.14 -27.25
CA TYR A 541 -39.65 31.59 -26.26
C TYR A 541 -38.76 30.53 -26.89
N ILE A 542 -37.46 30.60 -26.63
CA ILE A 542 -36.47 29.60 -27.01
C ILE A 542 -36.04 28.90 -25.74
N GLY A 543 -36.19 27.58 -25.67
CA GLY A 543 -35.55 26.74 -24.66
C GLY A 543 -34.30 26.10 -25.26
N VAL A 544 -33.15 26.24 -24.61
CA VAL A 544 -31.89 25.58 -24.98
C VAL A 544 -31.56 24.55 -23.90
N LYS A 545 -31.23 23.32 -24.28
CA LYS A 545 -30.76 22.27 -23.36
C LYS A 545 -29.54 21.53 -23.91
N GLY A 546 -28.78 20.89 -23.04
CA GLY A 546 -27.62 20.08 -23.42
C GLY A 546 -28.00 18.72 -24.00
N GLY A 547 -27.84 18.56 -25.31
CA GLY A 547 -28.18 17.35 -26.04
C GLY A 547 -29.68 17.00 -26.06
N TYR A 548 -30.06 15.94 -26.77
CA TYR A 548 -31.47 15.54 -26.87
C TYR A 548 -32.04 15.01 -25.54
N LEU A 549 -31.20 14.36 -24.72
CA LEU A 549 -31.62 13.76 -23.46
C LEU A 549 -31.47 14.70 -22.26
N GLY A 550 -30.78 15.84 -22.39
CA GLY A 550 -30.55 16.79 -21.29
C GLY A 550 -29.26 16.54 -20.50
N TRP A 551 -28.49 15.49 -20.82
CA TRP A 551 -27.35 15.07 -19.99
C TRP A 551 -26.06 15.86 -20.23
N ASP A 552 -26.00 16.63 -21.31
CA ASP A 552 -24.78 17.36 -21.64
C ASP A 552 -24.74 18.69 -20.89
N THR A 553 -23.57 19.09 -20.43
CA THR A 553 -23.38 20.34 -19.69
C THR A 553 -22.25 21.17 -20.31
N GLY A 554 -22.20 22.47 -19.99
CA GLY A 554 -21.18 23.37 -20.49
C GLY A 554 -21.70 24.64 -21.16
N SER A 555 -20.77 25.45 -21.67
CA SER A 555 -21.04 26.79 -22.16
C SER A 555 -21.45 26.84 -23.63
N TYR A 556 -22.29 27.81 -23.97
CA TYR A 556 -22.71 28.11 -25.34
C TYR A 556 -22.99 29.62 -25.52
N THR A 557 -23.29 30.03 -26.74
CA THR A 557 -23.74 31.40 -27.05
C THR A 557 -24.94 31.37 -27.99
N LEU A 558 -26.07 31.93 -27.55
CA LEU A 558 -27.27 32.10 -28.36
C LEU A 558 -27.23 33.45 -29.09
N THR A 559 -27.51 33.44 -30.39
CA THR A 559 -27.69 34.66 -31.19
C THR A 559 -28.96 34.57 -32.03
N ILE A 560 -29.80 35.59 -32.00
CA ILE A 560 -31.01 35.70 -32.83
C ILE A 560 -30.84 36.88 -33.78
N THR A 561 -30.90 36.66 -35.09
CA THR A 561 -30.79 37.74 -36.11
C THR A 561 -31.97 37.71 -37.08
N VAL A 562 -32.18 38.80 -37.82
CA VAL A 562 -33.16 38.88 -38.92
C VAL A 562 -32.40 38.77 -40.24
N GLN A 563 -32.91 37.98 -41.18
CA GLN A 563 -32.33 37.83 -42.52
C GLN A 563 -32.72 38.94 -43.51
#